data_AF-A0A4Y1ZWF9-F1
#
_entry.id   AF-A0A4Y1ZWF9-F1
#
_cell.length_a   1.000
_cell.length_b   1.000
_cell.length_c   1.000
_cell.angle_alpha   90.00
_cell.angle_beta   90.00
_cell.angle_gamma   90.00
#
_symmetry.space_group_name_H-M   'P 1'
#
loop_
_entity.id
_entity.type
_entity.pdbx_description
1 polymer ?
#
loop_
_entity_poly.entity_id
_entity_poly.type
_entity_poly.pdbx_seq_one_letter_code
_entity_poly.pdbx_strand_id
1 'polypeptide(L)'
;MCLAQHSQIWLLCQKTQHNQPTILSRIDYGCIVYGSARPTVLRRLDTIHHSALRISSGAFRTSPVESLYVICHQLPLYLRRQKISALYFFRAQSVPRHPISQLTLPAFLHRLYAARPFHILPFCERAKMLLHDSDLNNVSVQFSDFFTFPPWEIPQFSYLNSFSGFDKSSTAPVTFQQLFHHHRYQYSSFIPIFTDGSKSDGHVGCGVVFPSDTPSYRLNNCCSVFTAELVAIFCALQEISPSSQRNFIIYTDSMSALETLSL
;
A
#
# COMPACT_ATOMS: atom_id res chain seq x y z
N MET A 1 -34.03 25.64 -7.99
CA MET A 1 -33.28 26.01 -6.77
C MET A 1 -32.37 24.89 -6.22
N CYS A 2 -32.68 23.59 -6.39
CA CYS A 2 -31.84 22.48 -5.90
C CYS A 2 -30.47 22.28 -6.60
N LEU A 3 -30.31 22.67 -7.87
CA LEU A 3 -29.07 22.43 -8.61
C LEU A 3 -27.93 23.40 -8.24
N ALA A 4 -28.26 24.62 -7.79
CA ALA A 4 -27.26 25.62 -7.38
C ALA A 4 -26.61 25.28 -6.03
N GLN A 5 -27.36 24.71 -5.09
CA GLN A 5 -26.84 24.25 -3.79
C GLN A 5 -25.84 23.11 -3.93
N HIS A 6 -26.02 22.21 -4.91
CA HIS A 6 -25.08 21.12 -5.15
C HIS A 6 -23.68 21.65 -5.52
N SER A 7 -23.60 22.66 -6.39
CA SER A 7 -22.32 23.24 -6.83
C SER A 7 -21.55 23.99 -5.73
N GLN A 8 -22.26 24.66 -4.81
CA GLN A 8 -21.64 25.33 -3.65
C GLN A 8 -21.18 24.35 -2.57
N ILE A 9 -21.86 23.22 -2.38
CA ILE A 9 -21.45 22.15 -1.45
C ILE A 9 -20.14 21.52 -1.94
N TRP A 10 -19.99 21.29 -3.24
CA TRP A 10 -18.74 20.76 -3.83
C TRP A 10 -17.54 21.70 -3.63
N LEU A 11 -17.73 23.01 -3.84
CA LEU A 11 -16.67 24.01 -3.62
C LEU A 11 -16.31 24.21 -2.13
N LEU A 12 -17.27 24.08 -1.21
CA LEU A 12 -16.98 24.10 0.22
C LEU A 12 -16.24 22.83 0.66
N CYS A 13 -16.61 21.66 0.14
CA CYS A 13 -16.00 20.37 0.48
C CYS A 13 -14.51 20.28 0.10
N GLN A 14 -14.08 20.99 -0.97
CA GLN A 14 -12.66 21.10 -1.33
C GLN A 14 -11.85 21.98 -0.38
N LYS A 15 -12.43 23.05 0.19
CA LYS A 15 -11.72 23.96 1.11
C LYS A 15 -11.64 23.47 2.56
N THR A 16 -12.49 22.53 2.94
CA THR A 16 -12.63 22.05 4.34
C THR A 16 -12.05 20.66 4.60
N GLN A 17 -11.49 20.00 3.59
CA GLN A 17 -10.68 18.79 3.74
C GLN A 17 -9.44 19.00 4.63
N HIS A 18 -9.04 20.24 4.93
CA HIS A 18 -7.82 20.53 5.67
C HIS A 18 -7.86 20.12 7.16
N ASN A 19 -9.04 20.08 7.79
CA ASN A 19 -9.18 19.77 9.22
C ASN A 19 -9.41 18.28 9.52
N GLN A 20 -9.84 17.49 8.54
CA GLN A 20 -10.07 16.05 8.71
C GLN A 20 -8.76 15.29 9.03
N PRO A 21 -7.62 15.53 8.34
CA PRO A 21 -6.35 14.89 8.62
C PRO A 21 -5.85 15.16 10.04
N THR A 22 -6.07 16.36 10.59
CA THR A 22 -5.59 16.74 11.93
C THR A 22 -6.34 16.03 13.06
N ILE A 23 -7.63 15.78 12.88
CA ILE A 23 -8.44 15.06 13.87
C ILE A 23 -8.17 13.56 13.75
N LEU A 24 -8.12 13.04 12.52
CA LEU A 24 -7.83 11.63 12.28
C LEU A 24 -6.43 11.26 12.75
N SER A 25 -5.40 12.09 12.53
CA SER A 25 -4.05 11.80 13.02
C SER A 25 -4.01 11.62 14.54
N ARG A 26 -4.78 12.40 15.31
CA ARG A 26 -4.89 12.26 16.77
C ARG A 26 -5.67 11.04 17.19
N ILE A 27 -6.75 10.71 16.49
CA ILE A 27 -7.55 9.51 16.78
C ILE A 27 -6.73 8.27 16.45
N ASP A 28 -6.06 8.24 15.31
CA ASP A 28 -5.26 7.10 14.86
C ASP A 28 -4.03 6.88 15.74
N TYR A 29 -3.48 7.96 16.30
CA TYR A 29 -2.36 7.89 17.23
C TYR A 29 -2.73 7.08 18.48
N GLY A 30 -2.08 5.93 18.65
CA GLY A 30 -2.31 5.06 19.79
C GLY A 30 -3.53 4.14 19.67
N CYS A 31 -4.17 4.02 18.50
CA CYS A 31 -5.33 3.14 18.31
C CYS A 31 -5.06 1.67 18.60
N ILE A 32 -3.81 1.25 18.49
CA ILE A 32 -3.32 -0.09 18.86
C ILE A 32 -3.51 -0.33 20.36
N VAL A 33 -3.27 0.70 21.18
CA VAL A 33 -3.35 0.65 22.65
C VAL A 33 -4.79 0.78 23.11
N TYR A 34 -5.42 1.93 22.82
CA TYR A 34 -6.78 2.20 23.29
C TYR A 34 -7.84 1.35 22.58
N GLY A 35 -7.51 0.73 21.44
CA GLY A 35 -8.43 -0.15 20.73
C GLY A 35 -8.91 -1.35 21.57
N SER A 36 -8.23 -1.65 22.68
CA SER A 36 -8.66 -2.62 23.71
C SER A 36 -9.78 -2.12 24.62
N ALA A 37 -10.15 -0.84 24.57
CA ALA A 37 -11.23 -0.30 25.40
C ALA A 37 -12.60 -0.92 25.05
N ARG A 38 -13.52 -0.88 26.02
CA ARG A 38 -14.91 -1.34 25.83
C ARG A 38 -15.59 -0.55 24.69
N PRO A 39 -16.48 -1.18 23.90
CA PRO A 39 -17.21 -0.50 22.82
C PRO A 39 -18.00 0.74 23.27
N THR A 40 -18.47 0.79 24.51
CA THR A 40 -19.13 1.96 25.11
C THR A 40 -18.21 3.18 25.17
N VAL A 41 -16.94 2.98 25.51
CA VAL A 41 -15.93 4.04 25.57
C VAL A 41 -15.51 4.46 24.17
N LEU A 42 -15.30 3.49 23.27
CA LEU A 42 -14.93 3.75 21.88
C LEU A 42 -15.99 4.57 21.12
N ARG A 43 -17.27 4.38 21.43
CA ARG A 43 -18.38 5.16 20.85
C ARG A 43 -18.29 6.67 21.09
N ARG A 44 -17.58 7.11 22.13
CA ARG A 44 -17.34 8.54 22.38
C ARG A 44 -16.41 9.17 21.34
N LEU A 45 -15.55 8.37 20.69
CA LEU A 45 -14.72 8.85 19.57
C LEU A 45 -15.53 8.96 18.28
N ASP A 46 -16.54 8.10 18.09
CA ASP A 46 -17.42 8.16 16.92
C ASP A 46 -18.20 9.48 16.89
N THR A 47 -18.70 9.97 18.03
CA THR A 47 -19.41 11.25 18.09
C THR A 47 -18.50 12.44 17.72
N ILE A 48 -17.25 12.44 18.17
CA ILE A 48 -16.24 13.45 17.80
C ILE A 48 -15.97 13.38 16.30
N HIS A 49 -15.75 12.18 15.76
CA HIS A 49 -15.47 11.99 14.34
C HIS A 49 -16.66 12.40 13.46
N HIS A 50 -17.89 12.03 13.80
CA HIS A 50 -19.08 12.43 13.04
C HIS A 50 -19.28 13.95 13.08
N SER A 51 -19.05 14.57 14.23
CA SER A 51 -19.12 16.03 14.36
C SER A 51 -18.07 16.71 13.48
N ALA A 52 -16.85 16.18 13.46
CA ALA A 52 -15.79 16.65 12.59
C ALA A 52 -16.13 16.51 11.09
N LEU A 53 -16.71 15.37 10.69
CA LEU A 53 -17.17 15.16 9.31
C LEU A 53 -18.25 16.16 8.91
N ARG A 54 -19.19 16.49 9.81
CA ARG A 54 -20.23 17.49 9.52
C ARG A 54 -19.66 18.89 9.39
N ILE A 55 -18.77 19.28 10.31
CA ILE A 55 -18.13 20.60 10.28
C ILE A 55 -17.29 20.75 9.01
N SER A 56 -16.53 19.72 8.65
CA SER A 56 -15.74 19.74 7.41
C SER A 56 -16.64 19.72 6.17
N SER A 57 -17.56 18.77 6.02
CA SER A 57 -18.43 18.72 4.83
C SER A 57 -19.47 19.86 4.73
N GLY A 58 -19.70 20.63 5.80
CA GLY A 58 -20.79 21.61 5.87
C GLY A 58 -22.19 20.98 5.96
N ALA A 59 -22.27 19.66 6.23
CA ALA A 59 -23.53 18.95 6.29
C ALA A 59 -24.37 19.33 7.52
N PHE A 60 -25.70 19.18 7.40
CA PHE A 60 -26.62 19.41 8.51
C PHE A 60 -26.29 18.51 9.71
N ARG A 61 -26.64 18.96 10.91
CA ARG A 61 -26.49 18.18 12.15
C ARG A 61 -27.25 16.85 12.11
N THR A 62 -28.32 16.79 11.33
CA THR A 62 -29.22 15.63 11.16
C THR A 62 -28.87 14.72 9.98
N SER A 63 -27.88 15.06 9.15
CA SER A 63 -27.52 14.23 7.99
C SER A 63 -27.14 12.79 8.42
N PRO A 64 -27.50 11.74 7.67
CA PRO A 64 -27.10 10.37 8.01
C PRO A 64 -25.57 10.19 8.02
N VAL A 65 -25.05 9.41 8.97
CA VAL A 65 -23.61 9.18 9.12
C VAL A 65 -23.03 8.40 7.94
N GLU A 66 -23.75 7.40 7.43
CA GLU A 66 -23.32 6.61 6.27
C GLU A 66 -23.12 7.49 5.03
N SER A 67 -24.02 8.46 4.81
CA SER A 67 -23.87 9.44 3.73
C SER A 67 -22.63 10.31 3.90
N LEU A 68 -22.27 10.67 5.14
CA LEU A 68 -21.06 11.45 5.42
C LEU A 68 -19.79 10.66 5.10
N TYR A 69 -19.76 9.36 5.40
CA TYR A 69 -18.63 8.51 5.06
C TYR A 69 -18.40 8.44 3.54
N VAL A 70 -19.48 8.29 2.78
CA VAL A 70 -19.41 8.26 1.31
C VAL A 70 -18.96 9.61 0.74
N ILE A 71 -19.56 10.71 1.17
CA ILE A 71 -19.24 12.06 0.66
C ILE A 71 -17.81 12.48 1.02
N CYS A 72 -17.36 12.17 2.24
CA CYS A 72 -16.01 12.53 2.71
C CYS A 72 -14.94 11.50 2.32
N HIS A 73 -15.31 10.40 1.64
CA HIS A 73 -14.42 9.27 1.36
C HIS A 73 -13.70 8.73 2.62
N GLN A 74 -14.41 8.64 3.75
CA GLN A 74 -13.87 8.17 5.02
C GLN A 74 -14.44 6.82 5.42
N LEU A 75 -13.60 5.96 6.00
CA LEU A 75 -14.06 4.72 6.61
C LEU A 75 -14.62 4.99 8.01
N PRO A 76 -15.66 4.26 8.45
CA PRO A 76 -16.04 4.18 9.84
C PRO A 76 -14.83 3.90 10.76
N LEU A 77 -14.79 4.54 11.94
CA LEU A 77 -13.62 4.43 12.81
C LEU A 77 -13.31 2.99 13.23
N TYR A 78 -14.32 2.11 13.35
CA TYR A 78 -14.05 0.71 13.69
C TYR A 78 -13.27 -0.02 12.59
N LEU A 79 -13.66 0.13 11.30
CA LEU A 79 -12.91 -0.41 10.17
C LEU A 79 -11.54 0.24 10.04
N ARG A 80 -11.45 1.55 10.29
CA ARG A 80 -10.18 2.27 10.29
C ARG A 80 -9.21 1.72 11.33
N ARG A 81 -9.66 1.50 12.56
CA ARG A 81 -8.85 0.89 13.64
C ARG A 81 -8.42 -0.53 13.30
N GLN A 82 -9.31 -1.32 12.69
CA GLN A 82 -8.99 -2.66 12.21
C GLN A 82 -7.88 -2.63 11.15
N LYS A 83 -8.00 -1.76 10.14
CA LYS A 83 -6.97 -1.54 9.11
C LYS A 83 -5.63 -1.14 9.71
N ILE A 84 -5.60 -0.15 10.62
CA ILE A 84 -4.36 0.30 11.27
C ILE A 84 -3.76 -0.81 12.13
N SER A 85 -4.59 -1.58 12.84
CA SER A 85 -4.14 -2.72 13.64
C SER A 85 -3.47 -3.80 12.79
N ALA A 86 -4.07 -4.15 11.64
CA ALA A 86 -3.50 -5.09 10.69
C ALA A 86 -2.16 -4.58 10.12
N LEU A 87 -2.10 -3.33 9.67
CA LEU A 87 -0.88 -2.72 9.14
C LEU A 87 0.24 -2.71 10.17
N TYR A 88 -0.07 -2.33 11.41
CA TYR A 88 0.90 -2.33 12.49
C TYR A 88 1.39 -3.73 12.84
N PHE A 89 0.50 -4.72 12.83
CA PHE A 89 0.86 -6.12 13.06
C PHE A 89 1.81 -6.65 11.99
N PHE A 90 1.52 -6.41 10.70
CA PHE A 90 2.43 -6.77 9.61
C PHE A 90 3.76 -6.03 9.69
N ARG A 91 3.75 -4.73 10.02
CA ARG A 91 4.98 -3.96 10.21
C ARG A 91 5.83 -4.52 11.36
N ALA A 92 5.20 -4.88 12.48
CA ALA A 92 5.88 -5.50 13.62
C ALA A 92 6.49 -6.87 13.26
N GLN A 93 5.85 -7.64 12.38
CA GLN A 93 6.42 -8.90 11.87
C GLN A 93 7.57 -8.69 10.90
N SER A 94 7.52 -7.65 10.06
CA SER A 94 8.59 -7.35 9.11
C SER A 94 9.89 -6.90 9.77
N VAL A 95 9.86 -6.43 11.03
CA VAL A 95 11.04 -5.95 11.73
C VAL A 95 11.67 -7.10 12.51
N PRO A 96 12.93 -7.47 12.23
CA PRO A 96 13.64 -8.47 13.03
C PRO A 96 13.69 -8.07 14.51
N ARG A 97 13.40 -9.02 15.42
CA ARG A 97 13.44 -8.83 16.88
C ARG A 97 12.52 -7.71 17.42
N HIS A 98 11.39 -7.44 16.76
CA HIS A 98 10.41 -6.51 17.28
C HIS A 98 9.87 -6.96 18.66
N PRO A 99 9.72 -6.08 19.68
CA PRO A 99 9.26 -6.49 21.01
C PRO A 99 7.91 -7.22 21.00
N ILE A 100 6.98 -6.75 20.15
CA ILE A 100 5.63 -7.32 20.06
C ILE A 100 5.61 -8.71 19.39
N SER A 101 6.57 -9.03 18.52
CA SER A 101 6.61 -10.37 17.92
C SER A 101 7.02 -11.45 18.92
N GLN A 102 7.69 -11.06 20.01
CA GLN A 102 8.05 -11.94 21.12
C GLN A 102 6.90 -12.13 22.14
N LEU A 103 5.88 -11.26 22.09
CA LEU A 103 4.73 -11.30 23.01
C LEU A 103 3.66 -12.29 22.53
N THR A 104 4.04 -13.56 22.37
CA THR A 104 3.09 -14.65 22.11
C THR A 104 2.36 -15.03 23.39
N LEU A 105 1.06 -15.26 23.28
CA LEU A 105 0.24 -15.64 24.42
C LEU A 105 0.53 -17.11 24.80
N PRO A 106 0.98 -17.42 26.03
CA PRO A 106 1.25 -18.80 26.42
C PRO A 106 -0.01 -19.67 26.38
N ALA A 107 0.15 -20.97 26.08
CA ALA A 107 -0.96 -21.91 25.91
C ALA A 107 -1.92 -21.99 27.13
N PHE A 108 -1.42 -21.79 28.35
CA PHE A 108 -2.28 -21.78 29.54
C PHE A 108 -3.21 -20.55 29.60
N LEU A 109 -2.72 -19.38 29.14
CA LEU A 109 -3.55 -18.17 29.08
C LEU A 109 -4.62 -18.31 28.00
N HIS A 110 -4.34 -19.02 26.89
CA HIS A 110 -5.35 -19.27 25.86
C HIS A 110 -6.58 -19.97 26.44
N ARG A 111 -6.38 -20.99 27.29
CA ARG A 111 -7.48 -21.68 27.98
C ARG A 111 -8.26 -20.76 28.92
N LEU A 112 -7.57 -19.87 29.64
CA LEU A 112 -8.21 -18.92 30.55
C LEU A 112 -9.06 -17.88 29.80
N TYR A 113 -8.56 -17.35 28.67
CA TYR A 113 -9.34 -16.45 27.83
C TYR A 113 -10.52 -17.16 27.16
N ALA A 114 -10.35 -18.40 26.71
CA ALA A 114 -11.45 -19.21 26.18
C ALA A 114 -12.55 -19.44 27.21
N ALA A 115 -12.20 -19.64 28.48
CA ALA A 115 -13.16 -19.75 29.59
C ALA A 115 -13.81 -18.41 29.99
N ARG A 116 -13.28 -17.27 29.53
CA ARG A 116 -13.77 -15.92 29.86
C ARG A 116 -13.95 -15.08 28.59
N PRO A 117 -14.99 -15.34 27.76
CA PRO A 117 -15.17 -14.69 26.45
C PRO A 117 -15.35 -13.17 26.54
N PHE A 118 -15.75 -12.63 27.71
CA PHE A 118 -15.92 -11.19 27.91
C PHE A 118 -14.62 -10.43 28.23
N HIS A 119 -13.50 -11.13 28.40
CA HIS A 119 -12.19 -10.52 28.59
C HIS A 119 -11.57 -10.16 27.24
N ILE A 120 -11.02 -8.96 27.17
CA ILE A 120 -10.43 -8.44 25.93
C ILE A 120 -9.07 -9.08 25.73
N LEU A 121 -8.89 -9.75 24.59
CA LEU A 121 -7.63 -10.38 24.22
C LEU A 121 -6.51 -9.34 24.01
N PRO A 122 -5.25 -9.71 24.25
CA PRO A 122 -4.10 -8.88 23.91
C PRO A 122 -4.05 -8.55 22.41
N PHE A 123 -3.33 -7.48 22.07
CA PHE A 123 -3.28 -6.96 20.71
C PHE A 123 -2.94 -8.01 19.65
N CYS A 124 -1.88 -8.79 19.83
CA CYS A 124 -1.45 -9.80 18.85
C CYS A 124 -2.54 -10.83 18.55
N GLU A 125 -3.26 -11.29 19.56
CA GLU A 125 -4.33 -12.28 19.39
C GLU A 125 -5.54 -11.65 18.68
N ARG A 126 -5.90 -10.40 18.99
CA ARG A 126 -6.94 -9.68 18.26
C ARG A 126 -6.58 -9.43 16.80
N ALA A 127 -5.32 -9.12 16.52
CA ALA A 127 -4.83 -8.93 15.16
C ALA A 127 -4.87 -10.25 14.37
N LYS A 128 -4.44 -11.37 14.97
CA LYS A 128 -4.54 -12.71 14.35
C LYS A 128 -5.99 -13.08 14.04
N MET A 129 -6.93 -12.85 14.96
CA MET A 129 -8.35 -13.11 14.72
C MET A 129 -8.87 -12.27 13.54
N LEU A 130 -8.53 -10.98 13.49
CA LEU A 130 -8.91 -10.11 12.39
C LEU A 130 -8.40 -10.60 11.03
N LEU A 131 -7.15 -11.06 10.99
CA LEU A 131 -6.54 -11.61 9.76
C LEU A 131 -7.15 -12.94 9.37
N HIS A 132 -7.56 -13.75 10.35
CA HIS A 132 -8.30 -14.99 10.10
C HIS A 132 -9.65 -14.72 9.45
N ASP A 133 -10.39 -13.74 9.97
CA ASP A 133 -11.69 -13.36 9.41
C ASP A 133 -11.58 -12.73 8.01
N SER A 134 -10.37 -12.30 7.61
CA SER A 134 -10.09 -11.65 6.32
C SER A 134 -9.35 -12.54 5.32
N ASP A 135 -9.15 -13.83 5.61
CA ASP A 135 -8.34 -14.78 4.81
C ASP A 135 -6.88 -14.35 4.57
N LEU A 136 -6.32 -13.51 5.45
CA LEU A 136 -4.96 -12.97 5.36
C LEU A 136 -3.93 -13.68 6.25
N ASN A 137 -4.30 -14.82 6.85
CA ASN A 137 -3.40 -15.58 7.72
C ASN A 137 -2.17 -16.15 7.02
N ASN A 138 -2.29 -16.45 5.73
CA ASN A 138 -1.23 -17.12 4.96
C ASN A 138 -0.32 -16.13 4.22
N VAL A 139 -0.39 -14.83 4.53
CA VAL A 139 0.47 -13.82 3.93
C VAL A 139 1.88 -13.97 4.50
N SER A 140 2.83 -14.37 3.66
CA SER A 140 4.26 -14.33 4.01
C SER A 140 4.72 -12.87 4.10
N VAL A 141 5.14 -12.46 5.29
CA VAL A 141 5.69 -11.12 5.52
C VAL A 141 7.19 -11.16 5.28
N GLN A 142 7.65 -10.37 4.32
CA GLN A 142 9.08 -10.19 4.08
C GLN A 142 9.69 -9.33 5.20
N PHE A 143 10.91 -9.67 5.61
CA PHE A 143 11.65 -8.82 6.53
C PHE A 143 12.03 -7.52 5.84
N SER A 144 11.82 -6.41 6.54
CA SER A 144 12.29 -5.10 6.11
C SER A 144 13.71 -4.96 6.63
N ASP A 145 14.67 -4.92 5.71
CA ASP A 145 15.98 -4.38 6.05
C ASP A 145 15.85 -2.88 6.28
N PHE A 146 16.54 -2.37 7.29
CA PHE A 146 16.65 -0.93 7.50
C PHE A 146 17.60 -0.37 6.44
N PHE A 147 17.25 0.75 5.84
CA PHE A 147 18.21 1.51 5.05
C PHE A 147 19.42 1.80 5.94
N THR A 148 20.60 1.40 5.47
CA THR A 148 21.88 1.63 6.15
C THR A 148 22.35 3.07 6.00
N PHE A 149 21.67 3.86 5.18
CA PHE A 149 21.95 5.26 4.92
C PHE A 149 20.76 6.14 5.35
N PRO A 150 21.02 7.39 5.76
CA PRO A 150 19.97 8.30 6.19
C PRO A 150 19.10 8.76 5.00
N PRO A 151 17.87 9.24 5.26
CA PRO A 151 16.93 9.64 4.21
C PRO A 151 17.44 10.74 3.26
N TRP A 152 18.37 11.60 3.71
CA TRP A 152 18.93 12.67 2.87
C TRP A 152 20.06 12.19 1.95
N GLU A 153 20.51 10.94 2.07
CA GLU A 153 21.54 10.32 1.21
C GLU A 153 20.95 9.35 0.18
N ILE A 154 19.62 9.33 0.01
CA ILE A 154 18.97 8.52 -1.02
C ILE A 154 19.53 8.96 -2.40
N PRO A 155 20.16 8.05 -3.17
CA PRO A 155 20.68 8.40 -4.49
C PRO A 155 19.53 8.84 -5.40
N GLN A 156 19.72 9.95 -6.11
CA GLN A 156 18.72 10.41 -7.07
C GLN A 156 18.70 9.45 -8.27
N PHE A 157 17.56 8.79 -8.48
CA PHE A 157 17.32 7.93 -9.63
C PHE A 157 16.84 8.75 -10.83
N SER A 158 17.42 8.49 -12.01
CA SER A 158 16.91 9.01 -13.28
C SER A 158 16.72 7.85 -14.25
N TYR A 159 15.63 7.90 -15.01
CA TYR A 159 15.32 6.90 -16.03
C TYR A 159 15.33 7.54 -17.42
N LEU A 160 15.55 6.71 -18.44
CA LEU A 160 15.55 7.13 -19.83
C LEU A 160 14.19 6.81 -20.45
N ASN A 161 13.50 7.83 -20.95
CA ASN A 161 12.27 7.65 -21.72
C ASN A 161 12.49 8.01 -23.19
N SER A 162 13.10 7.09 -23.93
CA SER A 162 13.37 7.23 -25.37
C SER A 162 12.11 7.33 -26.23
N PHE A 163 10.93 7.00 -25.66
CA PHE A 163 9.63 7.09 -26.33
C PHE A 163 8.86 8.37 -25.97
N SER A 164 9.45 9.24 -25.13
CA SER A 164 8.82 10.52 -24.78
C SER A 164 8.56 11.37 -26.03
N GLY A 165 7.32 11.83 -26.18
CA GLY A 165 6.88 12.64 -27.33
C GLY A 165 6.26 11.86 -28.50
N PHE A 166 6.23 10.52 -28.45
CA PHE A 166 5.48 9.71 -29.42
C PHE A 166 4.15 9.26 -28.84
N ASP A 167 3.05 9.59 -29.52
CA ASP A 167 1.74 9.08 -29.14
C ASP A 167 1.47 7.71 -29.75
N LYS A 168 0.93 6.80 -28.94
CA LYS A 168 0.64 5.41 -29.32
C LYS A 168 -0.48 5.33 -30.36
N SER A 169 -1.36 6.33 -30.41
CA SER A 169 -2.48 6.36 -31.36
C SER A 169 -2.07 6.85 -32.76
N SER A 170 -1.10 7.77 -32.84
CA SER A 170 -0.69 8.40 -34.09
C SER A 170 0.56 7.79 -34.72
N THR A 171 1.43 7.18 -33.92
CA THR A 171 2.75 6.71 -34.36
C THR A 171 2.68 5.29 -34.88
N ALA A 172 3.25 5.03 -36.06
CA ALA A 172 3.27 3.68 -36.63
C ALA A 172 4.07 2.70 -35.74
N PRO A 173 3.61 1.45 -35.56
CA PRO A 173 4.33 0.45 -34.76
C PRO A 173 5.79 0.23 -35.17
N VAL A 174 6.09 0.35 -36.47
CA VAL A 174 7.45 0.22 -37.02
C VAL A 174 8.39 1.30 -36.48
N THR A 175 7.89 2.51 -36.23
CA THR A 175 8.69 3.60 -35.65
C THR A 175 9.14 3.24 -34.23
N PHE A 176 8.25 2.67 -33.40
CA PHE A 176 8.61 2.21 -32.06
C PHE A 176 9.67 1.10 -32.10
N GLN A 177 9.54 0.14 -33.03
CA GLN A 177 10.53 -0.92 -33.22
C GLN A 177 11.90 -0.35 -33.62
N GLN A 178 11.94 0.59 -34.56
CA GLN A 178 13.18 1.23 -34.99
C GLN A 178 13.86 2.00 -33.85
N LEU A 179 13.09 2.77 -33.07
CA LEU A 179 13.59 3.49 -31.90
C LEU A 179 14.19 2.51 -30.87
N PHE A 180 13.48 1.42 -30.58
CA PHE A 180 13.97 0.40 -29.66
C PHE A 180 15.25 -0.26 -30.17
N HIS A 181 15.33 -0.63 -31.46
CA HIS A 181 16.53 -1.22 -32.05
C HIS A 181 17.71 -0.25 -32.03
N HIS A 182 17.49 1.04 -32.33
CA HIS A 182 18.52 2.07 -32.24
C HIS A 182 19.04 2.21 -30.81
N HIS A 183 18.15 2.29 -29.82
CA HIS A 183 18.52 2.34 -28.41
C HIS A 183 19.28 1.09 -27.98
N ARG A 184 18.84 -0.10 -28.39
CA ARG A 184 19.52 -1.37 -28.07
C ARG A 184 20.92 -1.44 -28.67
N TYR A 185 21.12 -0.87 -29.87
CA TYR A 185 22.42 -0.73 -30.50
C TYR A 185 23.34 0.23 -29.73
N GLN A 186 22.82 1.38 -29.31
CA GLN A 186 23.54 2.36 -28.50
C GLN A 186 24.00 1.77 -27.15
N TYR A 187 23.15 0.98 -26.49
CA TYR A 187 23.46 0.28 -25.24
C TYR A 187 23.84 -1.19 -25.48
N SER A 188 24.54 -1.49 -26.58
CA SER A 188 24.95 -2.85 -26.94
C SER A 188 25.81 -3.54 -25.87
N SER A 189 26.63 -2.77 -25.16
CA SER A 189 27.48 -3.26 -24.05
C SER A 189 26.72 -3.56 -22.75
N PHE A 190 25.45 -3.16 -22.65
CA PHE A 190 24.60 -3.42 -21.50
C PHE A 190 23.78 -4.69 -21.71
N ILE A 191 23.60 -5.43 -20.63
CA ILE A 191 22.80 -6.65 -20.61
C ILE A 191 21.33 -6.25 -20.47
N PRO A 192 20.47 -6.59 -21.44
CA PRO A 192 19.08 -6.22 -21.42
C PRO A 192 18.32 -7.15 -20.49
N ILE A 193 17.50 -6.57 -19.62
CA ILE A 193 16.59 -7.28 -18.73
C ILE A 193 15.21 -6.70 -18.96
N PHE A 194 14.20 -7.54 -19.16
CA PHE A 194 12.82 -7.10 -19.32
C PHE A 194 12.01 -7.54 -18.12
N THR A 195 11.17 -6.66 -17.61
CA THR A 195 10.32 -6.93 -16.45
C THR A 195 8.86 -6.69 -16.81
N ASP A 196 7.97 -7.54 -16.31
CA ASP A 196 6.53 -7.41 -16.51
C ASP A 196 5.77 -7.92 -15.27
N GLY A 197 4.74 -7.18 -14.85
CA GLY A 197 3.90 -7.48 -13.71
C GLY A 197 2.44 -7.65 -14.13
N SER A 198 1.87 -8.83 -13.94
CA SER A 198 0.50 -9.12 -14.39
C SER A 198 -0.45 -9.43 -13.24
N LYS A 199 -1.73 -9.07 -13.46
CA LYS A 199 -2.86 -9.49 -12.61
C LYS A 199 -4.01 -9.96 -13.49
N SER A 200 -4.49 -11.16 -13.21
CA SER A 200 -5.73 -11.74 -13.72
C SER A 200 -6.63 -12.20 -12.56
N ASP A 201 -7.81 -12.72 -12.86
CA ASP A 201 -8.78 -13.10 -11.83
C ASP A 201 -8.19 -14.15 -10.87
N GLY A 202 -8.00 -13.73 -9.62
CA GLY A 202 -7.37 -14.54 -8.57
C GLY A 202 -5.89 -14.86 -8.79
N HIS A 203 -5.20 -14.19 -9.71
CA HIS A 203 -3.80 -14.48 -10.01
C HIS A 203 -2.96 -13.22 -10.18
N VAL A 204 -1.89 -13.10 -9.40
CA VAL A 204 -0.91 -12.00 -9.53
C VAL A 204 0.48 -12.61 -9.63
N GLY A 205 1.31 -12.10 -10.52
CA GLY A 205 2.68 -12.56 -10.68
C GLY A 205 3.54 -11.54 -11.40
N CYS A 206 4.84 -11.77 -11.35
CA CYS A 206 5.80 -10.99 -12.11
C CYS A 206 6.78 -11.91 -12.82
N GLY A 207 7.30 -11.44 -13.95
CA GLY A 207 8.32 -12.11 -14.73
C GLY A 207 9.51 -11.20 -14.96
N VAL A 208 10.69 -11.80 -15.00
CA VAL A 208 11.92 -11.12 -15.40
C VAL A 208 12.57 -11.96 -16.49
N VAL A 209 12.98 -11.32 -17.57
CA VAL A 209 13.60 -11.98 -18.74
C VAL A 209 15.03 -11.49 -18.83
N PHE A 210 15.97 -12.38 -18.50
CA PHE A 210 17.38 -12.24 -18.77
C PHE A 210 17.73 -12.91 -20.12
N PRO A 211 18.90 -12.64 -20.70
CA PRO A 211 19.34 -13.36 -21.89
C PRO A 211 19.53 -14.87 -21.67
N SER A 212 19.83 -15.28 -20.44
CA SER A 212 20.11 -16.66 -20.07
C SER A 212 18.90 -17.41 -19.49
N ASP A 213 18.00 -16.71 -18.81
CA ASP A 213 16.90 -17.32 -18.06
C ASP A 213 15.69 -16.37 -17.95
N THR A 214 14.54 -16.94 -17.64
CA THR A 214 13.26 -16.21 -17.53
C THR A 214 12.56 -16.53 -16.20
N PRO A 215 13.12 -16.09 -15.06
CA PRO A 215 12.49 -16.32 -13.76
C PRO A 215 11.11 -15.66 -13.69
N SER A 216 10.17 -16.36 -13.04
CA SER A 216 8.82 -15.87 -12.77
C SER A 216 8.44 -16.15 -11.33
N TYR A 217 7.73 -15.22 -10.72
CA TYR A 217 7.40 -15.26 -9.30
C TYR A 217 5.90 -15.08 -9.08
N ARG A 218 5.33 -15.97 -8.27
CA ARG A 218 3.93 -15.90 -7.84
C ARG A 218 3.80 -14.92 -6.68
N LEU A 219 2.91 -13.95 -6.82
CA LEU A 219 2.58 -12.99 -5.77
C LEU A 219 1.25 -13.32 -5.11
N ASN A 220 0.97 -12.69 -3.97
CA ASN A 220 -0.31 -12.82 -3.31
C ASN A 220 -1.43 -12.19 -4.19
N ASN A 221 -2.58 -12.84 -4.24
CA ASN A 221 -3.73 -12.40 -5.06
C ASN A 221 -4.25 -11.00 -4.68
N CYS A 222 -4.00 -10.55 -3.45
CA CYS A 222 -4.35 -9.21 -2.98
C CYS A 222 -3.46 -8.11 -3.56
N CYS A 223 -2.31 -8.43 -4.15
CA CYS A 223 -1.41 -7.45 -4.76
C CYS A 223 -2.06 -6.74 -5.96
N SER A 224 -1.66 -5.50 -6.19
CA SER A 224 -2.07 -4.72 -7.37
C SER A 224 -1.14 -5.01 -8.55
N VAL A 225 -1.56 -4.67 -9.78
CA VAL A 225 -0.68 -4.70 -10.97
C VAL A 225 0.56 -3.85 -10.71
N PHE A 226 0.36 -2.64 -10.17
CA PHE A 226 1.46 -1.74 -9.79
C PHE A 226 2.47 -2.38 -8.82
N THR A 227 1.99 -3.15 -7.85
CA THR A 227 2.86 -3.91 -6.94
C THR A 227 3.63 -4.99 -7.68
N ALA A 228 2.99 -5.71 -8.60
CA ALA A 228 3.64 -6.74 -9.39
C ALA A 228 4.78 -6.17 -10.25
N GLU A 229 4.55 -5.02 -10.90
CA GLU A 229 5.56 -4.30 -11.68
C GLU A 229 6.79 -3.91 -10.84
N LEU A 230 6.56 -3.30 -9.67
CA LEU A 230 7.64 -2.94 -8.76
C LEU A 230 8.40 -4.16 -8.24
N VAL A 231 7.70 -5.25 -7.96
CA VAL A 231 8.33 -6.50 -7.52
C VAL A 231 9.12 -7.14 -8.67
N ALA A 232 8.69 -7.03 -9.92
CA ALA A 232 9.45 -7.48 -11.08
C ALA A 232 10.82 -6.77 -11.16
N ILE A 233 10.83 -5.45 -10.99
CA ILE A 233 12.07 -4.64 -10.95
C ILE A 233 12.92 -5.04 -9.75
N PHE A 234 12.31 -5.22 -8.57
CA PHE A 234 13.02 -5.65 -7.37
C PHE A 234 13.70 -7.03 -7.55
N CYS A 235 12.98 -8.01 -8.10
CA CYS A 235 13.53 -9.33 -8.41
C CYS A 235 14.68 -9.24 -9.42
N ALA A 236 14.55 -8.41 -10.46
CA ALA A 236 15.65 -8.16 -11.40
C ALA A 236 16.90 -7.63 -10.67
N LEU A 237 16.75 -6.67 -9.76
CA LEU A 237 17.86 -6.13 -8.98
C LEU A 237 18.48 -7.17 -8.03
N GLN A 238 17.66 -8.03 -7.42
CA GLN A 238 18.15 -9.11 -6.56
C GLN A 238 19.03 -10.11 -7.32
N GLU A 239 18.64 -10.48 -8.54
CA GLU A 239 19.42 -11.39 -9.42
C GLU A 239 20.69 -10.72 -9.96
N ILE A 240 20.65 -9.40 -10.20
CA ILE A 240 21.81 -8.61 -10.64
C ILE A 240 22.85 -8.44 -9.52
N SER A 241 22.40 -8.25 -8.27
CA SER A 241 23.26 -7.93 -7.12
C SER A 241 24.47 -8.86 -6.92
N PRO A 242 24.35 -10.20 -7.02
CA PRO A 242 25.49 -11.12 -6.89
C PRO A 242 26.35 -11.24 -8.16
N SER A 243 25.92 -10.70 -9.30
CA SER A 243 26.63 -10.83 -10.57
C SER A 243 27.97 -10.08 -10.58
N SER A 244 28.95 -10.63 -11.28
CA SER A 244 30.24 -9.97 -11.54
C SER A 244 30.12 -8.85 -12.59
N GLN A 245 29.08 -8.90 -13.41
CA GLN A 245 28.78 -7.87 -14.41
C GLN A 245 28.25 -6.61 -13.73
N ARG A 246 28.45 -5.45 -14.35
CA ARG A 246 28.06 -4.14 -13.79
C ARG A 246 27.16 -3.31 -14.70
N ASN A 247 27.09 -3.66 -15.98
CA ASN A 247 26.36 -2.88 -16.98
C ASN A 247 25.07 -3.62 -17.37
N PHE A 248 23.99 -3.27 -16.69
CA PHE A 248 22.65 -3.79 -16.97
C PHE A 248 21.71 -2.67 -17.38
N ILE A 249 20.73 -3.00 -18.20
CA ILE A 249 19.63 -2.09 -18.56
C ILE A 249 18.31 -2.81 -18.36
N ILE A 250 17.48 -2.27 -17.47
CA ILE A 250 16.16 -2.82 -17.15
C ILE A 250 15.12 -2.07 -17.98
N TYR A 251 14.33 -2.82 -18.74
CA TYR A 251 13.20 -2.34 -19.51
C TYR A 251 11.91 -2.72 -18.79
N THR A 252 11.11 -1.72 -18.47
CA THR A 252 9.75 -1.85 -17.93
C THR A 252 8.81 -0.97 -18.77
N ASP A 253 7.58 -1.43 -18.97
CA ASP A 253 6.51 -0.65 -19.58
C ASP A 253 5.65 0.09 -18.54
N SER A 254 5.95 -0.08 -17.25
CA SER A 254 5.23 0.58 -16.15
C SER A 254 5.78 1.98 -15.88
N MET A 255 5.22 2.98 -16.57
CA MET A 255 5.52 4.40 -16.31
C MET A 255 5.29 4.77 -14.83
N SER A 256 4.22 4.24 -14.22
CA SER A 256 3.92 4.49 -12.81
C SER A 256 5.00 3.96 -11.86
N ALA A 257 5.62 2.81 -12.16
CA ALA A 257 6.73 2.28 -11.38
C ALA A 257 7.98 3.19 -11.51
N LEU A 258 8.30 3.62 -12.73
CA LEU A 258 9.42 4.53 -13.00
C LEU A 258 9.26 5.88 -12.30
N GLU A 259 8.07 6.48 -12.39
CA GLU A 259 7.76 7.74 -11.71
C GLU A 259 7.91 7.59 -10.18
N THR A 260 7.38 6.50 -9.60
CA THR A 260 7.47 6.26 -8.16
C THR A 260 8.91 6.09 -7.67
N LEU A 261 9.77 5.47 -8.47
CA LEU A 261 11.19 5.31 -8.15
C LEU A 261 12.00 6.61 -8.29
N SER A 262 11.48 7.58 -9.05
CA SER A 262 12.13 8.88 -9.28
C SER A 262 11.71 9.97 -8.28
N LEU A 263 10.72 9.70 -7.42
CA LEU A 263 10.23 10.60 -6.36
C LEU A 263 11.10 10.51 -5.10
#